data_AF-G3AWU5-F1
#
_entry.id   AF-G3AWU5-F1
#
_cell.length_a   1.000
_cell.length_b   1.000
_cell.length_c   1.000
_cell.angle_alpha   90.00
_cell.angle_beta   90.00
_cell.angle_gamma   90.00
#
_symmetry.space_group_name_H-M   'P 1'
#
loop_
_entity.id
_entity.type
_entity.pdbx_description
1 polymer ?
#
loop_
_entity_poly.entity_id
_entity_poly.type
_entity_poly.pdbx_seq_one_letter_code
_entity_poly.pdbx_strand_id
1 'polypeptide(L)'
;MKLTDESKAFHYAVYAVVNQIPFGCATSYGHIAYLIGRPQNSRLVGASLKHCHEIVRQLNLQSSENDLIDIDRLPWWRVISASGIISPRGNTAGEILQKNLLTQEGIIVEGTKVSLDENGWFPDDVDL
;
A
#
# COMPACT_ATOMS: atom_id res chain seq x y z
N MET A 1 -8.71 20.55 -2.51
CA MET A 1 -7.56 21.22 -1.85
C MET A 1 -6.30 20.73 -2.54
N LYS A 2 -5.37 21.61 -2.93
CA LYS A 2 -4.13 21.22 -3.61
C LYS A 2 -3.18 20.56 -2.59
N LEU A 3 -2.57 19.43 -2.94
CA LEU A 3 -1.57 18.77 -2.10
C LEU A 3 -0.35 19.71 -1.89
N THR A 4 0.13 19.80 -0.64
CA THR A 4 1.41 20.47 -0.32
C THR A 4 2.57 19.62 -0.82
N ASP A 5 3.75 20.22 -1.03
CA ASP A 5 4.90 19.48 -1.55
C ASP A 5 5.36 18.37 -0.58
N GLU A 6 5.27 18.61 0.73
CA GLU A 6 5.51 17.57 1.75
C GLU A 6 4.52 16.40 1.62
N SER A 7 3.23 16.69 1.43
CA SER A 7 2.21 15.66 1.25
C SER A 7 2.44 14.86 -0.03
N LYS A 8 2.87 15.53 -1.11
CA LYS A 8 3.22 14.84 -2.37
C LYS A 8 4.40 13.90 -2.16
N ALA A 9 5.49 14.37 -1.55
CA ALA A 9 6.67 13.56 -1.28
C ALA A 9 6.33 12.32 -0.43
N PHE A 10 5.47 12.48 0.58
CA PHE A 10 4.97 11.37 1.37
C PHE A 10 4.23 10.33 0.51
N HIS A 11 3.29 10.76 -0.33
CA HIS A 11 2.53 9.85 -1.18
C HIS A 11 3.40 9.14 -2.22
N TYR A 12 4.34 9.85 -2.84
CA TYR A 12 5.33 9.25 -3.74
C TYR A 12 6.12 8.15 -3.05
N ALA A 13 6.67 8.42 -1.87
CA ALA A 13 7.41 7.42 -1.11
C ALA A 13 6.54 6.20 -0.78
N VAL A 14 5.29 6.41 -0.33
CA VAL A 14 4.35 5.31 -0.06
C VAL A 14 4.14 4.45 -1.31
N TYR A 15 3.86 5.05 -2.47
CA TYR A 15 3.60 4.28 -3.69
C TYR A 15 4.84 3.62 -4.27
N ALA A 16 6.01 4.25 -4.13
CA ALA A 16 7.30 3.66 -4.49
C ALA A 16 7.58 2.38 -3.70
N VAL A 17 7.39 2.40 -2.37
CA VAL A 17 7.53 1.18 -1.55
C VAL A 17 6.49 0.13 -1.91
N VAL A 18 5.22 0.54 -2.11
CA VAL A 18 4.15 -0.41 -2.44
C VAL A 18 4.44 -1.15 -3.76
N ASN A 19 4.97 -0.47 -4.77
CA ASN A 19 5.39 -1.09 -6.02
C ASN A 19 6.55 -2.09 -5.89
N GLN A 20 7.33 -2.01 -4.81
CA GLN A 20 8.44 -2.93 -4.56
C GLN A 20 8.01 -4.21 -3.83
N ILE A 21 6.80 -4.28 -3.27
CA ILE A 21 6.33 -5.48 -2.57
C ILE A 21 6.23 -6.62 -3.61
N PRO A 22 6.94 -7.75 -3.44
CA PRO A 22 6.93 -8.83 -4.42
C PRO A 22 5.55 -9.50 -4.59
N PHE A 23 5.35 -10.13 -5.74
CA PHE A 23 4.19 -11.00 -5.97
C PHE A 23 4.16 -12.14 -4.96
N GLY A 24 2.98 -12.42 -4.38
CA GLY A 24 2.82 -13.48 -3.38
C GLY A 24 3.30 -13.09 -1.97
N CYS A 25 3.69 -11.82 -1.78
CA CYS A 25 4.07 -11.27 -0.49
C CYS A 25 3.09 -10.19 -0.01
N ALA A 26 3.06 -9.98 1.30
CA ALA A 26 2.32 -8.93 1.95
C ALA A 26 3.18 -8.21 3.01
N THR A 27 2.87 -6.95 3.26
CA THR A 27 3.52 -6.16 4.32
C THR A 27 2.49 -5.38 5.13
N SER A 28 2.94 -4.66 6.16
CA SER A 28 2.05 -3.87 7.01
C SER A 28 2.13 -2.37 6.75
N TYR A 29 1.05 -1.64 7.04
CA TYR A 29 1.05 -0.17 7.00
C TYR A 29 2.15 0.45 7.87
N GLY A 30 2.41 -0.16 9.03
CA GLY A 30 3.47 0.28 9.93
C GLY A 30 4.86 0.07 9.34
N HIS A 31 5.06 -1.03 8.62
CA HIS A 31 6.34 -1.31 7.99
C HIS A 31 6.62 -0.38 6.80
N ILE A 32 5.61 -0.08 5.96
CA ILE A 32 5.76 0.96 4.93
C ILE A 32 6.12 2.31 5.56
N ALA A 33 5.44 2.68 6.66
CA ALA A 33 5.73 3.91 7.37
C ALA A 33 7.16 3.94 7.93
N TYR A 34 7.68 2.80 8.38
CA TYR A 34 9.07 2.62 8.78
C TYR A 34 10.04 2.82 7.60
N LEU A 35 9.81 2.14 6.48
CA LEU A 35 10.67 2.19 5.29
C LEU A 35 10.81 3.60 4.69
N ILE A 36 9.75 4.42 4.76
CA ILE A 36 9.79 5.82 4.28
C ILE A 36 10.31 6.81 5.34
N GLY A 37 10.87 6.34 6.46
CA GLY A 37 11.41 7.19 7.52
C GLY A 37 10.35 7.99 8.29
N ARG A 38 9.13 7.46 8.40
CA ARG A 38 7.98 8.08 9.10
C ARG A 38 7.22 7.05 9.96
N PRO A 39 7.86 6.35 10.91
CA PRO A 39 7.29 5.15 11.57
C PRO A 39 5.97 5.38 12.32
N GLN A 40 5.67 6.62 12.72
CA GLN A 40 4.42 6.96 13.41
C GLN A 40 3.22 7.19 12.47
N ASN A 41 3.43 7.15 11.14
CA ASN A 41 2.45 7.55 10.13
C ASN A 41 1.68 6.36 9.51
N SER A 42 1.59 5.21 10.17
CA SER A 42 0.90 4.01 9.65
C SER A 42 -0.56 4.29 9.23
N ARG A 43 -1.30 5.09 10.02
CA ARG A 43 -2.67 5.50 9.67
C ARG A 43 -2.71 6.37 8.42
N LEU A 44 -1.70 7.23 8.23
CA LEU A 44 -1.60 8.10 7.06
C LEU A 44 -1.26 7.29 5.81
N VAL A 45 -0.44 6.24 5.91
CA VAL A 45 -0.24 5.25 4.83
C VAL A 45 -1.57 4.60 4.45
N GLY A 46 -2.34 4.14 5.45
CA GLY A 46 -3.68 3.58 5.22
C GLY A 46 -4.63 4.56 4.51
N ALA A 47 -4.62 5.84 4.92
CA ALA A 47 -5.40 6.89 4.26
C ALA A 47 -4.92 7.14 2.81
N SER A 48 -3.62 7.16 2.58
CA SER A 48 -3.01 7.27 1.25
C SER A 48 -3.50 6.16 0.33
N LEU A 49 -3.46 4.90 0.77
CA LEU A 49 -3.89 3.76 -0.02
C LEU A 49 -5.41 3.67 -0.17
N LYS A 50 -6.18 4.18 0.79
CA LYS A 50 -7.63 4.29 0.67
C LYS A 50 -8.05 5.29 -0.42
N HIS A 51 -7.29 6.36 -0.59
CA HIS A 51 -7.57 7.45 -1.52
C HIS A 51 -6.62 7.49 -2.72
N CYS A 52 -5.95 6.37 -3.01
CA CYS A 52 -4.86 6.31 -3.98
C CYS A 52 -5.26 6.77 -5.38
N HIS A 53 -6.45 6.40 -5.89
CA HIS A 53 -6.91 6.84 -7.22
C HIS A 53 -6.96 8.37 -7.35
N GLU A 54 -7.54 9.05 -6.37
CA GLU A 54 -7.65 10.51 -6.40
C GLU A 54 -6.29 11.18 -6.18
N ILE A 55 -5.50 10.66 -5.25
CA ILE A 55 -4.16 11.20 -4.96
C ILE A 55 -3.24 11.03 -6.18
N VAL A 56 -3.16 9.83 -6.77
CA VAL A 56 -2.33 9.55 -7.95
C VAL A 56 -2.75 10.43 -9.13
N ARG A 57 -4.06 10.62 -9.35
CA ARG A 57 -4.54 11.57 -10.36
C ARG A 57 -3.99 12.97 -10.12
N GLN A 58 -4.03 13.48 -8.89
CA GLN A 58 -3.50 14.81 -8.56
C GLN A 58 -1.97 14.89 -8.68
N LEU A 59 -1.25 13.82 -8.34
CA LEU A 59 0.20 13.74 -8.51
C LEU A 59 0.57 13.78 -10.00
N ASN A 60 0.01 12.87 -10.80
CA ASN A 60 0.29 12.74 -12.23
C ASN A 60 0.01 14.03 -13.04
N LEU A 61 -0.98 14.84 -12.62
CA LEU A 61 -1.25 16.16 -13.24
C LEU A 61 -0.10 17.17 -13.09
N GLN A 62 0.83 16.93 -12.17
CA GLN A 62 1.96 17.81 -11.85
C GLN A 62 3.31 17.11 -12.04
N SER A 63 3.31 15.92 -12.64
CA SER A 63 4.50 15.08 -12.86
C SER A 63 5.07 15.25 -14.25
N SER A 64 6.37 15.00 -14.40
CA SER A 64 6.95 14.70 -15.71
C SER A 64 6.55 13.29 -16.14
N GLU A 65 6.66 12.96 -17.44
CA GLU A 65 6.28 11.63 -17.97
C GLU A 65 6.99 10.47 -17.25
N ASN A 66 8.24 10.66 -16.82
CA ASN A 66 9.03 9.64 -16.13
C ASN A 66 8.58 9.37 -14.68
N ASP A 67 7.81 10.29 -14.07
CA ASP A 67 7.38 10.21 -12.68
C ASP A 67 5.90 9.78 -12.55
N LEU A 68 5.29 9.36 -13.65
CA LEU A 68 3.89 8.93 -13.66
C LEU A 68 3.71 7.64 -12.88
N ILE A 69 2.73 7.64 -11.98
CA ILE A 69 2.33 6.44 -11.25
C ILE A 69 1.20 5.76 -12.02
N ASP A 70 1.40 4.49 -12.37
CA ASP A 70 0.37 3.61 -12.92
C ASP A 70 -0.52 3.10 -11.78
N ILE A 71 -1.69 3.73 -11.61
CA ILE A 71 -2.64 3.39 -10.55
C ILE A 71 -3.22 1.97 -10.71
N ASP A 72 -3.34 1.48 -11.94
CA ASP A 72 -3.93 0.16 -12.20
C ASP A 72 -2.95 -0.97 -11.87
N ARG A 73 -1.65 -0.67 -11.84
CA ARG A 73 -0.58 -1.60 -11.46
C ARG A 73 -0.13 -1.48 -10.02
N LEU A 74 -0.59 -0.48 -9.27
CA LEU A 74 -0.19 -0.27 -7.87
C LEU A 74 -0.76 -1.40 -6.97
N PRO A 75 0.08 -2.28 -6.37
CA PRO A 75 -0.37 -3.46 -5.66
C PRO A 75 -0.84 -3.17 -4.23
N TRP A 76 -1.79 -2.25 -4.07
CA TRP A 76 -2.31 -1.80 -2.77
C TRP A 76 -2.88 -2.94 -1.92
N TRP A 77 -3.33 -4.03 -2.55
CA TRP A 77 -3.89 -5.20 -1.87
C TRP A 77 -2.85 -5.97 -1.04
N ARG A 78 -1.55 -5.83 -1.34
CA ARG A 78 -0.45 -6.44 -0.59
C ARG A 78 -0.18 -5.76 0.76
N VAL A 79 -0.91 -4.71 1.11
CA VAL A 79 -0.74 -3.96 2.38
C VAL A 79 -1.90 -4.23 3.34
N ILE A 80 -1.58 -4.80 4.50
CA ILE A 80 -2.54 -5.21 5.53
C ILE A 80 -2.18 -4.67 6.93
N SER A 81 -2.98 -4.99 7.95
CA SER A 81 -2.62 -4.63 9.33
C SER A 81 -1.38 -5.38 9.81
N ALA A 82 -0.69 -4.85 10.83
CA ALA A 82 0.44 -5.53 11.46
C ALA A 82 0.06 -6.88 12.12
N SER A 83 -1.23 -7.11 12.39
CA SER A 83 -1.75 -8.39 12.89
C SER A 83 -2.07 -9.39 11.76
N GLY A 84 -1.75 -9.07 10.51
CA GLY A 84 -2.04 -9.91 9.34
C GLY A 84 -3.50 -9.86 8.91
N ILE A 85 -4.28 -8.84 9.30
CA ILE A 85 -5.71 -8.77 9.03
C ILE A 85 -5.98 -7.78 7.88
N ILE A 86 -6.79 -8.20 6.90
CA ILE A 86 -7.37 -7.32 5.89
C ILE A 86 -8.24 -6.29 6.61
N SER A 87 -7.86 -5.02 6.51
CA SER A 87 -8.47 -3.96 7.31
C SER A 87 -9.92 -3.67 6.87
N PRO A 88 -10.88 -3.55 7.81
CA PRO A 88 -12.26 -3.28 7.45
C PRO A 88 -12.43 -1.94 6.77
N ARG A 89 -13.19 -1.90 5.66
CA ARG A 89 -13.36 -0.65 4.87
C ARG A 89 -14.72 0.01 5.02
N GLY A 90 -15.57 -0.53 5.90
CA GLY A 90 -16.95 -0.07 6.08
C GLY A 90 -17.91 -0.52 4.97
N ASN A 91 -17.37 -1.08 3.87
CA ASN A 91 -18.09 -1.89 2.91
C ASN A 91 -17.39 -3.25 2.74
N THR A 92 -18.16 -4.32 2.59
CA THR A 92 -17.61 -5.68 2.43
C THR A 92 -16.94 -5.89 1.07
N ALA A 93 -17.32 -5.09 0.07
CA ALA A 93 -16.80 -5.22 -1.29
C ALA A 93 -15.28 -5.01 -1.36
N GLY A 94 -14.73 -4.02 -0.65
CA GLY A 94 -13.29 -3.76 -0.65
C GLY A 94 -12.48 -4.87 0.01
N GLU A 95 -12.99 -5.45 1.09
CA GLU A 95 -12.38 -6.58 1.80
C GLU A 95 -12.38 -7.85 0.93
N ILE A 96 -13.50 -8.13 0.27
CA ILE A 96 -13.63 -9.25 -0.67
C ILE A 96 -12.68 -9.08 -1.85
N LEU A 97 -12.60 -7.87 -2.43
CA LEU A 97 -11.67 -7.59 -3.53
C LEU A 97 -10.22 -7.81 -3.10
N GLN A 98 -9.82 -7.24 -1.95
CA GLN A 98 -8.45 -7.40 -1.44
C GLN A 98 -8.12 -8.88 -1.20
N LYS A 99 -9.05 -9.63 -0.60
CA LYS A 99 -8.91 -11.08 -0.40
C LYS A 99 -8.71 -11.80 -1.74
N ASN A 100 -9.56 -11.54 -2.73
CA ASN A 100 -9.48 -12.20 -4.03
C ASN A 100 -8.14 -11.93 -4.73
N LEU A 101 -7.66 -10.69 -4.69
CA LEU A 101 -6.37 -10.33 -5.28
C LEU A 101 -5.21 -11.02 -4.58
N LEU A 102 -5.19 -11.06 -3.25
CA LEU A 102 -4.17 -11.80 -2.48
C LEU A 102 -4.18 -13.30 -2.83
N THR A 103 -5.36 -13.93 -2.88
CA THR A 103 -5.48 -15.35 -3.23
C THR A 103 -5.05 -15.64 -4.66
N GLN A 104 -5.28 -14.72 -5.61
CA GLN A 104 -4.79 -14.84 -6.98
C GLN A 104 -3.26 -14.83 -7.07
N GLU A 105 -2.59 -14.24 -6.08
CA GLU A 105 -1.13 -14.29 -5.95
C GLU A 105 -0.61 -15.50 -5.17
N GLY A 106 -1.50 -16.42 -4.79
CA GLY A 106 -1.15 -17.62 -4.02
C GLY A 106 -1.03 -17.39 -2.51
N ILE A 107 -1.41 -16.22 -2.00
CA ILE A 107 -1.45 -15.97 -0.55
C ILE A 107 -2.68 -16.63 0.04
N ILE A 108 -2.49 -17.44 1.09
CA ILE A 108 -3.59 -18.09 1.80
C ILE A 108 -4.26 -17.07 2.73
N VAL A 109 -5.58 -16.91 2.58
CA VAL A 109 -6.40 -16.00 3.39
C VAL A 109 -7.48 -16.76 4.17
N GLU A 110 -7.26 -16.96 5.47
CA GLU A 110 -8.19 -17.60 6.39
C GLU A 110 -9.17 -16.58 6.97
N GLY A 111 -10.43 -16.60 6.50
CA GLY A 111 -11.38 -15.53 6.79
C GLY A 111 -10.89 -14.21 6.19
N THR A 112 -10.31 -13.34 7.03
CA THR A 112 -9.65 -12.07 6.68
C THR A 112 -8.17 -12.03 7.08
N LYS A 113 -7.62 -13.13 7.57
CA LYS A 113 -6.25 -13.21 8.10
C LYS A 113 -5.28 -13.83 7.09
N VAL A 114 -4.10 -13.24 7.01
CA VAL A 114 -2.93 -13.69 6.24
C VAL A 114 -1.80 -14.00 7.22
N SER A 115 -1.05 -15.07 6.98
CA SER A 115 0.16 -15.37 7.73
C SER A 115 1.31 -14.50 7.25
N LEU A 116 1.68 -13.49 8.05
CA LEU A 116 2.85 -12.65 7.78
C LEU A 116 4.18 -13.36 8.07
N ASP A 117 4.15 -14.49 8.79
CA ASP A 117 5.35 -15.31 8.98
C ASP A 117 5.72 -16.07 7.69
N GLU A 118 4.71 -16.43 6.87
CA GLU A 118 4.89 -17.17 5.62
C GLU A 118 5.03 -16.24 4.40
N ASN A 119 4.17 -15.22 4.31
CA ASN A 119 4.11 -14.30 3.16
C ASN A 119 4.67 -12.90 3.46
N GLY A 120 5.33 -12.70 4.61
CA GLY A 120 5.83 -11.40 5.02
C GLY A 120 6.95 -10.85 4.16
N TRP A 121 6.82 -9.60 3.73
CA TRP A 121 7.91 -8.81 3.16
C TRP A 121 8.28 -7.68 4.13
N PHE A 122 9.41 -7.87 4.81
CA PHE A 122 9.90 -6.99 5.87
C PHE A 122 11.40 -6.69 5.74
N PRO A 123 11.86 -6.07 4.64
CA PRO A 123 13.26 -5.66 4.53
C PRO A 123 13.60 -4.54 5.52
N ASP A 124 14.89 -4.33 5.80
CA ASP A 124 15.33 -3.23 6.65
C ASP A 124 15.31 -1.88 5.91
N ASP A 125 15.49 -1.90 4.59
CA ASP A 125 15.51 -0.76 3.69
C ASP A 125 15.00 -1.11 2.27
N VAL A 126 14.78 -0.06 1.48
CA VAL A 126 14.31 -0.12 0.09
C VAL A 126 14.90 1.06 -0.68
N ASP A 127 15.08 0.90 -1.99
CA ASP A 127 15.55 1.98 -2.86
C ASP A 127 14.38 2.92 -3.17
N LEU A 128 14.49 4.19 -2.73
CA LEU A 128 13.48 5.25 -2.91
C LEU A 128 13.95 6.35 -3.85
#